data_AF-A0A9E0DQ19-F1
#
_entry.id   AF-A0A9E0DQ19-F1
#
_cell.length_a   1.000
_cell.length_b   1.000
_cell.length_c   1.000
_cell.angle_alpha   90.00
_cell.angle_beta   90.00
_cell.angle_gamma   90.00
#
_symmetry.space_group_name_H-M   'P 1'
#
loop_
_entity.id
_entity.type
_entity.pdbx_description
1 polymer ?
#
loop_
_entity_poly.entity_id
_entity_poly.type
_entity_poly.pdbx_seq_one_letter_code
_entity_poly.pdbx_strand_id
1 'polypeptide(L)'
;MPLSATTQSNYSLTFDANATYETRTATVDNKTVSYRAYENIPYVANPVDVNYQYMNIYIPEDYFQNKKVGKYDAKTAPIFLPNSVGGYMPSTAAIPGKSLEGVTDASTYALFRGYVVAAPATRGRTNKNETTGEYYGKAPAVIVDLQAAVAYLHSNDSRMPGDATKIISNGTSAGGAVSLLLGATGNHSDYRPYLNALGAADASTDIFAVVAFCPITDLDAADMAYEWNYHDVTTYKKSMMGRGMVPLAQTGSGESSATKGQLPTADMGNTPTEQAPMAVATTSTPSMDGNALSTNTSRNNFANMITLSDSDISYSYMLKAQYTDYINDLKLKDSNGKTLTLNSDGTGSFMDYVKSYIIAAANRAASEGTDISSADFLIKDANGTITDVDWKAYNAHVSRSKAPGAFDSRANDAGENNLFGTTKKDSEHFTVNGALFDTTDISATGPAIANHHIIKMMNPMNYLGNTGATNAKYYYIRYGTADSNTSISIPIVVGTKAQNLGYSVNMETPWEIGHRGDYNLEEMFDWMDNSVSDARMNPTVKAIKNKLKEIF
;
A
#
# COMPACT_ATOMS: atom_id res chain seq x y z
N MET A 1 -8.02 29.67 -23.51
CA MET A 1 -7.72 28.41 -24.21
C MET A 1 -7.10 27.46 -23.20
N PRO A 2 -7.63 26.25 -23.01
CA PRO A 2 -7.00 25.27 -22.14
C PRO A 2 -5.80 24.65 -22.86
N LEU A 3 -4.72 24.37 -22.12
CA LEU A 3 -3.67 23.51 -22.61
C LEU A 3 -4.29 22.11 -22.79
N SER A 4 -4.61 21.82 -24.05
CA SER A 4 -4.52 20.46 -24.58
C SER A 4 -3.14 19.89 -24.23
N ALA A 5 -2.94 18.59 -24.37
CA ALA A 5 -1.59 18.03 -24.47
C ALA A 5 -0.85 18.71 -25.64
N THR A 6 -0.23 19.86 -25.37
CA THR A 6 0.54 20.69 -26.29
C THR A 6 1.72 21.26 -25.53
N THR A 7 2.55 20.37 -25.02
CA THR A 7 4.00 20.41 -25.23
C THR A 7 4.50 18.99 -25.11
N GLN A 8 5.17 18.56 -26.17
CA GLN A 8 5.97 17.34 -26.25
C GLN A 8 7.07 17.46 -25.20
N SER A 9 6.77 17.15 -23.93
CA SER A 9 7.81 17.01 -22.93
C SER A 9 8.42 15.64 -23.16
N ASN A 10 9.68 15.64 -23.57
CA ASN A 10 10.50 14.45 -23.71
C ASN A 10 11.53 14.53 -22.58
N TYR A 11 11.08 14.21 -21.37
CA TYR A 11 11.97 14.26 -20.21
C TYR A 11 13.10 13.24 -20.38
N SER A 12 14.32 13.68 -20.12
CA SER A 12 15.46 12.76 -20.06
C SER A 12 15.25 11.79 -18.91
N LEU A 13 15.31 10.49 -19.19
CA LEU A 13 15.25 9.43 -18.18
C LEU A 13 16.63 9.03 -17.67
N THR A 14 17.64 9.87 -17.89
CA THR A 14 18.99 9.66 -17.39
C THR A 14 19.17 10.40 -16.07
N PHE A 15 19.47 9.67 -15.00
CA PHE A 15 19.85 10.24 -13.72
C PHE A 15 21.18 10.98 -13.84
N ASP A 16 21.21 12.21 -13.33
CA ASP A 16 22.41 13.04 -13.23
C ASP A 16 22.75 13.27 -11.75
N ALA A 17 23.78 12.58 -11.28
CA ALA A 17 24.28 12.72 -9.91
C ALA A 17 24.83 14.12 -9.59
N ASN A 18 25.14 14.92 -10.62
CA ASN A 18 25.63 16.30 -10.50
C ASN A 18 24.53 17.35 -10.71
N ALA A 19 23.29 16.93 -10.96
CA ALA A 19 22.15 17.84 -10.98
C ALA A 19 22.01 18.56 -9.63
N THR A 20 21.26 19.65 -9.60
CA THR A 20 20.97 20.37 -8.36
C THR A 20 20.36 19.43 -7.32
N TYR A 21 21.03 19.28 -6.19
CA TYR A 21 20.57 18.54 -5.01
C TYR A 21 20.72 19.41 -3.76
N GLU A 22 19.97 19.07 -2.72
CA GLU A 22 20.17 19.63 -1.38
C GLU A 22 20.84 18.59 -0.48
N THR A 23 21.88 18.98 0.26
CA THR A 23 22.39 18.15 1.34
C THR A 23 21.55 18.41 2.59
N ARG A 24 20.88 17.37 3.09
CA ARG A 24 20.08 17.41 4.32
C ARG A 24 20.61 16.38 5.33
N THR A 25 20.12 16.48 6.56
CA THR A 25 20.46 15.53 7.63
C THR A 25 19.20 14.99 8.28
N ALA A 26 19.28 13.78 8.82
CA ALA A 26 18.25 13.21 9.66
C ALA A 26 18.89 12.49 10.85
N THR A 27 18.19 12.46 11.98
CA THR A 27 18.69 11.85 13.21
C THR A 27 17.75 10.75 13.69
N VAL A 28 18.30 9.56 13.90
CA VAL A 28 17.65 8.38 14.47
C VAL A 28 18.51 7.92 15.66
N ASP A 29 17.91 7.72 16.83
CA ASP A 29 18.61 7.26 18.04
C ASP A 29 19.92 8.01 18.36
N ASN A 30 19.87 9.34 18.28
CA ASN A 30 21.01 10.26 18.47
C ASN A 30 22.17 10.09 17.47
N LYS A 31 21.97 9.34 16.38
CA LYS A 31 22.91 9.22 15.26
C LYS A 31 22.39 9.97 14.06
N THR A 32 23.26 10.76 13.43
CA THR A 32 22.90 11.58 12.27
C THR A 32 23.41 10.95 10.98
N VAL A 33 22.54 10.85 9.98
CA VAL A 33 22.89 10.54 8.59
C VAL A 33 22.75 11.80 7.76
N SER A 34 23.76 12.11 6.95
CA SER A 34 23.69 13.15 5.91
C SER A 34 23.36 12.51 4.57
N TYR A 35 22.52 13.14 3.77
CA TYR A 35 22.08 12.62 2.48
C TYR A 35 21.87 13.74 1.46
N ARG A 36 22.01 13.40 0.18
CA ARG A 36 21.63 14.25 -0.95
C ARG A 36 20.18 13.98 -1.30
N ALA A 37 19.38 15.04 -1.40
CA ALA A 37 18.00 15.03 -1.84
C ALA A 37 17.92 15.50 -3.30
N TYR A 38 17.53 14.58 -4.18
CA TYR A 38 17.19 14.87 -5.58
C TYR A 38 15.67 14.75 -5.72
N GLU A 39 14.96 15.86 -5.80
CA GLU A 39 13.49 15.88 -5.75
C GLU A 39 12.87 16.26 -7.10
N ASN A 40 11.63 15.84 -7.34
CA ASN A 40 10.86 16.13 -8.55
C ASN A 40 11.47 15.56 -9.86
N ILE A 41 12.03 14.35 -9.80
CA ILE A 41 12.60 13.66 -10.97
C ILE A 41 11.47 12.98 -11.76
N PRO A 42 11.18 13.38 -13.01
CA PRO A 42 10.22 12.66 -13.84
C PRO A 42 10.75 11.27 -14.17
N TYR A 43 9.92 10.24 -13.95
CA TYR A 43 10.31 8.84 -14.20
C TYR A 43 9.73 8.28 -15.51
N VAL A 44 8.98 9.10 -16.26
CA VAL A 44 8.47 8.81 -17.60
C VAL A 44 8.77 9.97 -18.54
N ALA A 45 9.02 9.67 -19.81
CA ALA A 45 9.35 10.70 -20.79
C ALA A 45 8.16 11.61 -21.09
N ASN A 46 6.93 11.04 -21.12
CA ASN A 46 5.68 11.70 -21.48
C ASN A 46 4.65 11.59 -20.32
N PRO A 47 4.83 12.31 -19.20
CA PRO A 47 3.88 12.30 -18.11
C PRO A 47 2.54 12.91 -18.55
N VAL A 48 1.45 12.27 -18.17
CA VAL A 48 0.09 12.81 -18.27
C VAL A 48 -0.11 13.91 -17.23
N ASP A 49 0.51 13.77 -16.05
CA ASP A 49 0.52 14.79 -15.01
C ASP A 49 1.84 14.77 -14.24
N VAL A 50 2.67 15.80 -14.46
CA VAL A 50 4.00 15.94 -13.83
C VAL A 50 3.92 16.04 -12.30
N ASN A 51 2.78 16.42 -11.72
CA ASN A 51 2.60 16.52 -10.27
C ASN A 51 2.33 15.17 -9.61
N TYR A 52 2.15 14.10 -10.38
CA TYR A 52 1.94 12.75 -9.87
C TYR A 52 2.82 11.71 -10.56
N GLN A 53 3.65 12.13 -11.53
CA GLN A 53 4.55 11.26 -12.28
C GLN A 53 6.00 11.70 -12.16
N TYR A 54 6.45 11.82 -10.90
CA TYR A 54 7.80 12.12 -10.50
C TYR A 54 8.22 11.27 -9.29
N MET A 55 9.51 11.18 -9.00
CA MET A 55 10.04 10.57 -7.78
C MET A 55 11.05 11.48 -7.10
N ASN A 56 11.20 11.28 -5.79
CA ASN A 56 12.32 11.83 -5.03
C ASN A 56 13.33 10.71 -4.75
N ILE A 57 14.61 11.01 -4.93
CA ILE A 57 15.72 10.08 -4.66
C ILE A 57 16.61 10.69 -3.57
N TYR A 58 16.79 9.94 -2.48
CA TYR A 58 17.62 10.32 -1.34
C TYR A 58 18.77 9.32 -1.20
N ILE A 59 19.99 9.82 -1.23
CA ILE A 59 21.21 9.00 -1.25
C ILE A 59 22.12 9.43 -0.10
N PRO A 60 22.58 8.51 0.78
CA PRO A 60 23.56 8.85 1.81
C PRO A 60 24.80 9.54 1.24
N GLU A 61 25.20 10.67 1.81
CA GLU A 61 26.29 11.52 1.31
C GLU A 61 27.63 10.76 1.28
N ASP A 62 27.83 9.87 2.25
CA ASP A 62 29.01 9.01 2.39
C ASP A 62 29.28 8.16 1.14
N TYR A 63 28.25 7.84 0.34
CA TYR A 63 28.40 7.05 -0.89
C TYR A 63 29.13 7.79 -2.00
N PHE A 64 29.06 9.12 -2.03
CA PHE A 64 29.81 9.95 -2.96
C PHE A 64 31.29 10.12 -2.56
N GLN A 65 31.64 9.67 -1.36
CA GLN A 65 32.99 9.71 -0.81
C GLN A 65 33.61 8.31 -0.69
N ASN A 66 33.02 7.30 -1.34
CA ASN A 66 33.41 5.89 -1.25
C ASN A 66 33.42 5.33 0.19
N LYS A 67 32.56 5.86 1.07
CA LYS A 67 32.38 5.38 2.44
C LYS A 67 31.17 4.44 2.54
N LYS A 68 31.05 3.80 3.70
CA LYS A 68 29.95 2.90 4.05
C LYS A 68 28.99 3.55 5.03
N VAL A 69 27.71 3.20 4.92
CA VAL A 69 26.68 3.49 5.92
C VAL A 69 26.08 2.16 6.34
N GLY A 70 26.19 1.84 7.63
CA GLY A 70 25.79 0.53 8.15
C GLY A 70 26.53 -0.62 7.44
N LYS A 71 25.76 -1.51 6.80
CA LYS A 71 26.27 -2.71 6.12
C LYS A 71 26.64 -2.48 4.65
N TYR A 72 26.38 -1.29 4.11
CA TYR A 72 26.35 -1.05 2.68
C TYR A 72 27.32 0.05 2.23
N ASP A 73 27.70 -0.04 0.96
CA ASP A 73 28.38 1.01 0.21
C ASP A 73 27.52 1.42 -1.00
N ALA A 74 28.03 2.39 -1.78
CA ALA A 74 27.37 2.92 -2.97
C ALA A 74 26.90 1.86 -3.98
N LYS A 75 27.56 0.69 -4.06
CA LYS A 75 27.24 -0.36 -5.07
C LYS A 75 26.38 -1.50 -4.51
N THR A 76 26.24 -1.58 -3.19
CA THR A 76 25.60 -2.72 -2.52
C THR A 76 24.36 -2.35 -1.74
N ALA A 77 24.14 -1.06 -1.52
CA ALA A 77 22.97 -0.51 -0.85
C ALA A 77 21.68 -0.91 -1.58
N PRO A 78 20.71 -1.55 -0.89
CA PRO A 78 19.39 -1.76 -1.45
C PRO A 78 18.69 -0.42 -1.69
N ILE A 79 17.76 -0.41 -2.64
CA ILE A 79 16.90 0.74 -2.90
C ILE A 79 15.55 0.49 -2.22
N PHE A 80 15.25 1.24 -1.17
CA PHE A 80 13.95 1.26 -0.51
C PHE A 80 12.98 2.12 -1.34
N LEU A 81 11.87 1.52 -1.76
CA LEU A 81 10.86 2.12 -2.65
C LEU A 81 9.52 2.28 -1.90
N PRO A 82 9.39 3.27 -1.00
CA PRO A 82 8.13 3.53 -0.32
C PRO A 82 7.13 4.19 -1.27
N ASN A 83 5.86 3.83 -1.13
CA ASN A 83 4.76 4.53 -1.77
C ASN A 83 3.75 5.04 -0.73
N SER A 84 3.15 6.20 -1.02
CA SER A 84 2.21 6.89 -0.12
C SER A 84 0.75 6.67 -0.52
N VAL A 85 0.46 5.62 -1.29
CA VAL A 85 -0.90 5.34 -1.80
C VAL A 85 -1.80 4.92 -0.65
N GLY A 86 -2.92 5.61 -0.48
CA GLY A 86 -3.98 5.28 0.47
C GLY A 86 -5.35 5.32 -0.21
N GLY A 87 -6.18 4.30 0.01
CA GLY A 87 -7.52 4.22 -0.61
C GLY A 87 -7.52 4.32 -2.15
N TYR A 88 -6.41 3.90 -2.78
CA TYR A 88 -6.14 4.05 -4.22
C TYR A 88 -6.20 5.48 -4.76
N MET A 89 -6.06 6.47 -3.87
CA MET A 89 -5.99 7.90 -4.20
C MET A 89 -4.62 8.26 -4.80
N PRO A 90 -4.52 9.38 -5.53
CA PRO A 90 -3.23 9.92 -5.96
C PRO A 90 -2.34 10.17 -4.74
N SER A 91 -1.04 9.99 -4.91
CA SER A 91 -0.07 10.12 -3.83
C SER A 91 1.13 10.97 -4.23
N THR A 92 1.68 11.72 -3.27
CA THR A 92 2.93 12.45 -3.43
C THR A 92 4.11 11.61 -2.96
N ALA A 93 5.30 11.92 -3.48
CA ALA A 93 6.55 11.29 -3.05
C ALA A 93 6.77 11.50 -1.53
N ALA A 94 7.20 10.44 -0.84
CA ALA A 94 7.60 10.52 0.57
C ALA A 94 8.87 11.38 0.72
N ILE A 95 8.98 12.09 1.85
CA ILE A 95 10.13 12.93 2.19
C ILE A 95 10.67 12.46 3.54
N PRO A 96 11.98 12.13 3.67
CA PRO A 96 12.56 11.75 4.95
C PRO A 96 12.38 12.87 6.00
N GLY A 97 11.79 12.53 7.13
CA GLY A 97 11.75 13.38 8.31
C GLY A 97 11.28 12.64 9.56
N LYS A 98 10.55 13.37 10.40
CA LYS A 98 9.79 12.83 11.51
C LYS A 98 8.31 13.07 11.24
N SER A 99 7.46 12.17 11.72
CA SER A 99 6.02 12.41 11.76
C SER A 99 5.69 13.61 12.65
N LEU A 100 4.44 14.10 12.58
CA LEU A 100 3.94 15.16 13.47
C LEU A 100 4.05 14.77 14.97
N GLU A 101 4.11 13.48 15.26
CA GLU A 101 4.25 12.91 16.61
C GLU A 101 5.73 12.70 17.00
N GLY A 102 6.68 13.15 16.17
CA GLY A 102 8.11 13.04 16.41
C GLY A 102 8.70 11.64 16.15
N VAL A 103 7.90 10.72 15.60
CA VAL A 103 8.33 9.35 15.28
C VAL A 103 9.10 9.34 13.97
N THR A 104 10.23 8.65 13.94
CA THR A 104 11.03 8.44 12.72
C THR A 104 10.22 7.69 11.67
N ASP A 105 10.12 8.22 10.45
CA ASP A 105 9.46 7.50 9.35
C ASP A 105 10.39 6.45 8.69
N ALA A 106 9.80 5.54 7.91
CA ALA A 106 10.53 4.46 7.27
C ALA A 106 11.60 4.93 6.26
N SER A 107 11.40 6.06 5.58
CA SER A 107 12.39 6.62 4.65
C SER A 107 13.61 7.15 5.39
N THR A 108 13.39 7.85 6.51
CA THR A 108 14.47 8.29 7.40
C THR A 108 15.22 7.11 7.98
N TYR A 109 14.51 6.08 8.43
CA TYR A 109 15.13 4.88 8.98
C TYR A 109 15.90 4.10 7.91
N ALA A 110 15.41 4.06 6.67
CA ALA A 110 16.11 3.47 5.53
C ALA A 110 17.47 4.14 5.29
N LEU A 111 17.50 5.47 5.21
CA LEU A 111 18.74 6.23 5.07
C LEU A 111 19.71 5.97 6.22
N PHE A 112 19.20 5.94 7.45
CA PHE A 112 19.98 5.61 8.65
C PHE A 112 20.62 4.21 8.56
N ARG A 113 19.91 3.22 7.99
CA ARG A 113 20.39 1.85 7.78
C ARG A 113 21.31 1.70 6.55
N GLY A 114 21.52 2.77 5.79
CA GLY A 114 22.38 2.79 4.59
C GLY A 114 21.66 2.41 3.29
N TYR A 115 20.33 2.49 3.25
CA TYR A 115 19.58 2.28 2.03
C TYR A 115 19.58 3.57 1.21
N VAL A 116 19.44 3.43 -0.10
CA VAL A 116 18.98 4.54 -0.95
C VAL A 116 17.46 4.56 -0.89
N VAL A 117 16.83 5.73 -0.83
CA VAL A 117 15.38 5.85 -0.88
C VAL A 117 14.97 6.42 -2.23
N ALA A 118 14.10 5.72 -2.95
CA ALA A 118 13.46 6.21 -4.16
C ALA A 118 11.95 6.22 -3.94
N ALA A 119 11.36 7.40 -3.77
CA ALA A 119 9.96 7.57 -3.40
C ALA A 119 9.17 8.13 -4.59
N PRO A 120 8.47 7.29 -5.38
CA PRO A 120 7.62 7.76 -6.45
C PRO A 120 6.31 8.38 -5.93
N ALA A 121 5.92 9.49 -6.53
CA ALA A 121 4.53 9.91 -6.59
C ALA A 121 3.78 9.07 -7.63
N THR A 122 2.47 8.92 -7.46
CA THR A 122 1.64 8.14 -8.38
C THR A 122 0.31 8.80 -8.61
N ARG A 123 -0.24 8.60 -9.82
CA ARG A 123 -1.64 8.84 -10.06
C ARG A 123 -2.52 7.90 -9.22
N GLY A 124 -3.79 8.27 -9.09
CA GLY A 124 -4.80 7.44 -8.44
C GLY A 124 -6.21 7.85 -8.84
N ARG A 125 -7.20 7.14 -8.27
CA ARG A 125 -8.57 7.04 -8.78
C ARG A 125 -9.34 8.37 -8.96
N THR A 126 -8.92 9.44 -8.30
CA THR A 126 -9.56 10.76 -8.39
C THR A 126 -8.86 11.75 -9.32
N ASN A 127 -7.71 11.40 -9.89
CA ASN A 127 -7.07 12.26 -10.88
C ASN A 127 -7.98 12.45 -12.09
N LYS A 128 -8.34 13.71 -12.34
CA LYS A 128 -9.32 14.13 -13.34
C LYS A 128 -8.86 15.43 -13.98
N ASN A 129 -8.98 15.51 -15.31
CA ASN A 129 -8.72 16.77 -16.01
C ASN A 129 -9.89 17.71 -15.72
N GLU A 130 -9.62 18.82 -15.01
CA GLU A 130 -10.66 19.78 -14.61
C GLU A 130 -11.36 20.47 -15.79
N THR A 131 -10.71 20.51 -16.96
CA THR A 131 -11.30 21.12 -18.16
C THR A 131 -12.19 20.13 -18.92
N THR A 132 -11.70 18.92 -19.19
CA THR A 132 -12.44 17.93 -20.00
C THR A 132 -13.38 17.07 -19.15
N GLY A 133 -13.13 17.00 -17.85
CA GLY A 133 -13.79 16.08 -16.94
C GLY A 133 -13.35 14.61 -17.08
N GLU A 134 -12.31 14.33 -17.88
CA GLU A 134 -11.85 12.95 -18.10
C GLU A 134 -10.90 12.49 -16.98
N TYR A 135 -11.12 11.27 -16.49
CA TYR A 135 -10.26 10.65 -15.49
C TYR A 135 -9.01 10.04 -16.13
N TYR A 136 -7.85 10.21 -15.49
CA TYR A 136 -6.57 9.69 -15.98
C TYR A 136 -5.77 8.88 -14.94
N GLY A 137 -6.35 8.64 -13.75
CA GLY A 137 -5.75 7.86 -12.67
C GLY A 137 -6.53 6.62 -12.24
N LYS A 138 -7.58 6.22 -12.98
CA LYS A 138 -8.29 4.94 -12.77
C LYS A 138 -7.35 3.74 -12.99
N ALA A 139 -7.76 2.54 -12.56
CA ALA A 139 -6.98 1.33 -12.81
C ALA A 139 -6.64 1.17 -14.31
N PRO A 140 -5.39 0.84 -14.68
CA PRO A 140 -4.29 0.39 -13.82
C PRO A 140 -3.23 1.48 -13.54
N ALA A 141 -3.58 2.77 -13.58
CA ALA A 141 -2.60 3.88 -13.58
C ALA A 141 -1.59 3.83 -12.42
N VAL A 142 -2.05 3.55 -11.20
CA VAL A 142 -1.19 3.52 -10.00
C VAL A 142 -0.07 2.48 -10.08
N ILE A 143 -0.36 1.26 -10.57
CA ILE A 143 0.65 0.21 -10.69
C ILE A 143 1.56 0.45 -11.90
N VAL A 144 1.03 1.02 -12.99
CA VAL A 144 1.84 1.44 -14.15
C VAL A 144 2.87 2.50 -13.73
N ASP A 145 2.47 3.47 -12.90
CA ASP A 145 3.35 4.51 -12.39
C ASP A 145 4.48 3.93 -11.52
N LEU A 146 4.16 2.99 -10.62
CA LEU A 146 5.19 2.30 -9.82
C LEU A 146 6.13 1.44 -10.69
N GLN A 147 5.61 0.71 -11.68
CA GLN A 147 6.46 -0.05 -12.61
C GLN A 147 7.36 0.86 -13.44
N ALA A 148 6.87 2.02 -13.87
CA ALA A 148 7.69 3.00 -14.59
C ALA A 148 8.80 3.58 -13.71
N ALA A 149 8.51 3.85 -12.43
CA ALA A 149 9.53 4.25 -11.46
C ALA A 149 10.60 3.17 -11.26
N VAL A 150 10.20 1.90 -11.15
CA VAL A 150 11.15 0.78 -11.08
C VAL A 150 12.00 0.67 -12.34
N ALA A 151 11.41 0.81 -13.53
CA ALA A 151 12.14 0.82 -14.79
C ALA A 151 13.16 1.96 -14.85
N TYR A 152 12.80 3.16 -14.38
CA TYR A 152 13.73 4.28 -14.27
C TYR A 152 14.96 3.91 -13.43
N LEU A 153 14.76 3.31 -12.26
CA LEU A 153 15.86 2.91 -11.36
C LEU A 153 16.77 1.85 -12.00
N HIS A 154 16.19 0.80 -12.61
CA HIS A 154 16.97 -0.21 -13.34
C HIS A 154 17.78 0.38 -14.49
N SER A 155 17.18 1.29 -15.28
CA SER A 155 17.89 1.94 -16.40
C SER A 155 19.06 2.84 -15.94
N ASN A 156 19.06 3.24 -14.67
CA ASN A 156 20.06 4.13 -14.07
C ASN A 156 20.97 3.44 -13.05
N ASP A 157 20.92 2.11 -12.93
CA ASP A 157 21.69 1.33 -11.93
C ASP A 157 23.19 1.68 -11.93
N SER A 158 23.79 1.83 -13.12
CA SER A 158 25.22 2.18 -13.23
C SER A 158 25.55 3.66 -12.98
N ARG A 159 24.53 4.50 -12.79
CA ARG A 159 24.64 5.98 -12.73
C ARG A 159 24.31 6.54 -11.35
N MET A 160 23.63 5.77 -10.51
CA MET A 160 23.28 6.17 -9.15
C MET A 160 23.90 5.20 -8.14
N PRO A 161 24.32 5.68 -6.95
CA PRO A 161 24.47 4.81 -5.80
C PRO A 161 23.16 4.05 -5.52
N GLY A 162 23.28 2.82 -5.06
CA GLY A 162 22.18 1.87 -4.93
C GLY A 162 22.34 0.70 -5.90
N ASP A 163 21.73 -0.43 -5.57
CA ASP A 163 21.67 -1.62 -6.41
C ASP A 163 20.21 -1.84 -6.81
N ALA A 164 19.88 -1.55 -8.08
CA ALA A 164 18.54 -1.69 -8.63
C ALA A 164 18.09 -3.16 -8.72
N THR A 165 19.00 -4.13 -8.64
CA THR A 165 18.63 -5.55 -8.48
C THR A 165 18.11 -5.87 -7.07
N LYS A 166 18.18 -4.90 -6.15
CA LYS A 166 17.73 -4.98 -4.75
C LYS A 166 16.71 -3.88 -4.40
N ILE A 167 15.78 -3.60 -5.32
CA ILE A 167 14.63 -2.72 -5.03
C ILE A 167 13.65 -3.43 -4.09
N ILE A 168 13.30 -2.79 -2.98
CA ILE A 168 12.36 -3.30 -1.98
C ILE A 168 11.19 -2.34 -1.86
N SER A 169 9.99 -2.76 -2.29
CA SER A 169 8.79 -1.91 -2.20
C SER A 169 8.23 -1.90 -0.78
N ASN A 170 7.72 -0.75 -0.34
CA ASN A 170 6.98 -0.63 0.93
C ASN A 170 5.67 0.12 0.73
N GLY A 171 4.61 -0.31 1.44
CA GLY A 171 3.36 0.42 1.48
C GLY A 171 2.37 -0.12 2.51
N THR A 172 1.40 0.72 2.85
CA THR A 172 0.32 0.44 3.81
C THR A 172 -1.03 0.51 3.12
N SER A 173 -2.01 -0.33 3.50
CA SER A 173 -3.37 -0.28 2.95
C SER A 173 -3.39 -0.54 1.43
N ALA A 174 -4.03 0.32 0.63
CA ALA A 174 -3.92 0.29 -0.84
C ALA A 174 -2.45 0.36 -1.31
N GLY A 175 -1.58 1.08 -0.60
CA GLY A 175 -0.14 1.10 -0.83
C GLY A 175 0.53 -0.25 -0.62
N GLY A 176 0.07 -1.03 0.38
CA GLY A 176 0.49 -2.40 0.61
C GLY A 176 -0.01 -3.33 -0.50
N ALA A 177 -1.23 -3.10 -0.98
CA ALA A 177 -1.81 -3.84 -2.10
C ALA A 177 -1.01 -3.64 -3.40
N VAL A 178 -0.67 -2.40 -3.75
CA VAL A 178 0.15 -2.12 -4.95
C VAL A 178 1.61 -2.54 -4.76
N SER A 179 2.13 -2.60 -3.53
CA SER A 179 3.44 -3.20 -3.22
C SER A 179 3.45 -4.71 -3.51
N LEU A 180 2.42 -5.44 -3.07
CA LEU A 180 2.24 -6.87 -3.43
C LEU A 180 2.06 -7.07 -4.93
N LEU A 181 1.24 -6.22 -5.57
CA LEU A 181 1.01 -6.27 -7.00
C LEU A 181 2.29 -6.03 -7.80
N LEU A 182 3.10 -5.04 -7.41
CA LEU A 182 4.40 -4.77 -8.02
C LEU A 182 5.33 -5.99 -7.93
N GLY A 183 5.41 -6.61 -6.75
CA GLY A 183 6.17 -7.84 -6.56
C GLY A 183 5.61 -9.05 -7.32
N ALA A 184 4.32 -9.07 -7.65
CA ALA A 184 3.72 -10.15 -8.44
C ALA A 184 3.84 -9.92 -9.96
N THR A 185 4.02 -8.69 -10.43
CA THR A 185 3.77 -8.33 -11.85
C THR A 185 5.00 -7.94 -12.66
N GLY A 186 6.19 -7.99 -12.06
CA GLY A 186 7.44 -7.60 -12.72
C GLY A 186 7.57 -8.18 -14.14
N ASN A 187 7.93 -7.34 -15.10
CA ASN A 187 8.12 -7.65 -16.52
C ASN A 187 6.89 -8.19 -17.28
N HIS A 188 5.71 -8.27 -16.66
CA HIS A 188 4.54 -8.86 -17.30
C HIS A 188 4.00 -7.99 -18.45
N SER A 189 3.66 -8.62 -19.58
CA SER A 189 3.31 -7.93 -20.82
C SER A 189 2.02 -7.10 -20.77
N ASP A 190 1.10 -7.43 -19.86
CA ASP A 190 -0.17 -6.69 -19.67
C ASP A 190 0.06 -5.19 -19.43
N TYR A 191 1.19 -4.80 -18.82
CA TYR A 191 1.50 -3.40 -18.50
C TYR A 191 2.26 -2.66 -19.61
N ARG A 192 2.86 -3.39 -20.57
CA ARG A 192 3.71 -2.82 -21.64
C ARG A 192 3.00 -1.74 -22.46
N PRO A 193 1.74 -1.89 -22.90
CA PRO A 193 1.07 -0.84 -23.67
C PRO A 193 0.98 0.49 -22.91
N TYR A 194 0.74 0.43 -21.59
CA TYR A 194 0.62 1.60 -20.74
C TYR A 194 1.99 2.25 -20.45
N LEU A 195 3.02 1.43 -20.19
CA LEU A 195 4.39 1.89 -20.00
C LEU A 195 4.93 2.58 -21.27
N ASN A 196 4.68 1.99 -22.44
CA ASN A 196 5.07 2.55 -23.73
C ASN A 196 4.35 3.88 -24.01
N ALA A 197 3.07 3.99 -23.67
CA ALA A 197 2.30 5.22 -23.86
C ALA A 197 2.86 6.39 -23.02
N LEU A 198 3.40 6.11 -21.84
CA LEU A 198 4.08 7.11 -21.01
C LEU A 198 5.54 7.35 -21.44
N GLY A 199 6.10 6.51 -22.30
CA GLY A 199 7.53 6.51 -22.60
C GLY A 199 8.36 6.21 -21.35
N ALA A 200 7.98 5.18 -20.58
CA ALA A 200 8.82 4.67 -19.50
C ALA A 200 10.16 4.15 -20.04
N ALA A 201 11.18 4.06 -19.18
CA ALA A 201 12.47 3.51 -19.57
C ALA A 201 12.33 2.05 -20.04
N ASP A 202 13.06 1.68 -21.10
CA ASP A 202 13.11 0.30 -21.60
C ASP A 202 14.05 -0.55 -20.71
N ALA A 203 13.55 -0.89 -19.52
CA ALA A 203 14.27 -1.62 -18.50
C ALA A 203 13.32 -2.53 -17.70
N SER A 204 13.90 -3.35 -16.82
CA SER A 204 13.15 -4.28 -15.98
C SER A 204 12.15 -3.57 -15.07
N THR A 205 11.00 -4.20 -14.79
CA THR A 205 10.01 -3.71 -13.81
C THR A 205 9.86 -4.62 -12.59
N ASP A 206 10.69 -5.67 -12.48
CA ASP A 206 10.71 -6.55 -11.31
C ASP A 206 11.47 -5.94 -10.13
N ILE A 207 11.10 -6.40 -8.94
CA ILE A 207 11.67 -5.96 -7.66
C ILE A 207 12.15 -7.17 -6.87
N PHE A 208 13.08 -6.92 -5.94
CA PHE A 208 13.71 -7.96 -5.15
C PHE A 208 12.80 -8.50 -4.04
N ALA A 209 12.15 -7.60 -3.32
CA ALA A 209 11.35 -7.92 -2.15
C ALA A 209 10.15 -6.97 -1.98
N VAL A 210 9.14 -7.45 -1.27
CA VAL A 210 7.93 -6.70 -0.92
C VAL A 210 7.83 -6.55 0.58
N VAL A 211 7.53 -5.34 1.04
CA VAL A 211 7.00 -5.03 2.36
C VAL A 211 5.58 -4.50 2.19
N ALA A 212 4.62 -5.14 2.85
CA ALA A 212 3.21 -4.81 2.74
C ALA A 212 2.53 -4.85 4.12
N PHE A 213 2.04 -3.69 4.55
CA PHE A 213 1.21 -3.54 5.74
C PHE A 213 -0.26 -3.43 5.35
N CYS A 214 -1.10 -4.19 6.06
CA CYS A 214 -2.55 -4.28 5.90
C CYS A 214 -3.05 -4.15 4.44
N PRO A 215 -2.53 -4.95 3.50
CA PRO A 215 -2.78 -4.76 2.08
C PRO A 215 -4.26 -4.97 1.71
N ILE A 216 -4.88 -3.94 1.13
CA ILE A 216 -6.26 -3.98 0.62
C ILE A 216 -6.26 -4.49 -0.82
N THR A 217 -6.03 -5.79 -0.99
CA THR A 217 -5.83 -6.46 -2.29
C THR A 217 -6.86 -7.56 -2.53
N ASP A 218 -6.70 -8.32 -3.62
CA ASP A 218 -7.60 -9.44 -3.98
C ASP A 218 -9.07 -8.99 -3.99
N LEU A 219 -9.30 -7.80 -4.56
CA LEU A 219 -10.54 -7.03 -4.39
C LEU A 219 -11.78 -7.79 -4.85
N ASP A 220 -11.66 -8.58 -5.91
CA ASP A 220 -12.72 -9.42 -6.46
C ASP A 220 -13.08 -10.64 -5.60
N ALA A 221 -12.28 -10.97 -4.58
CA ALA A 221 -12.61 -11.92 -3.51
C ALA A 221 -12.81 -11.26 -2.13
N ALA A 222 -12.49 -9.97 -1.99
CA ALA A 222 -12.46 -9.27 -0.71
C ALA A 222 -13.83 -9.16 -0.04
N ASP A 223 -14.91 -8.99 -0.80
CA ASP A 223 -16.28 -8.99 -0.25
C ASP A 223 -16.68 -10.35 0.32
N MET A 224 -16.31 -11.43 -0.37
CA MET A 224 -16.55 -12.80 0.09
C MET A 224 -15.79 -13.07 1.41
N ALA A 225 -14.52 -12.69 1.44
CA ALA A 225 -13.67 -12.82 2.62
C ALA A 225 -14.19 -11.98 3.81
N TYR A 226 -14.65 -10.75 3.54
CA TYR A 226 -15.18 -9.86 4.56
C TYR A 226 -16.38 -10.47 5.26
N GLU A 227 -17.32 -11.03 4.50
CA GLU A 227 -18.52 -11.65 5.05
C GLU A 227 -18.23 -13.02 5.69
N TRP A 228 -17.20 -13.75 5.25
CA TRP A 228 -16.70 -14.92 5.99
C TRP A 228 -16.28 -14.58 7.43
N ASN A 229 -15.58 -13.46 7.64
CA ASN A 229 -15.26 -12.95 8.98
C ASN A 229 -16.50 -12.40 9.71
N TYR A 230 -17.28 -11.55 9.05
CA TYR A 230 -18.16 -10.61 9.77
C TYR A 230 -19.67 -10.82 9.57
N HIS A 231 -20.13 -11.87 8.89
CA HIS A 231 -21.58 -12.11 8.67
C HIS A 231 -22.42 -12.16 9.96
N ASP A 232 -21.84 -12.62 11.07
CA ASP A 232 -22.50 -12.66 12.39
C ASP A 232 -22.63 -11.28 13.06
N VAL A 233 -21.88 -10.27 12.58
CA VAL A 233 -21.86 -8.92 13.12
C VAL A 233 -22.88 -8.06 12.36
N THR A 234 -24.11 -8.01 12.88
CA THR A 234 -25.25 -7.32 12.23
C THR A 234 -25.43 -5.87 12.64
N THR A 235 -24.64 -5.41 13.62
CA THR A 235 -24.63 -4.00 14.06
C THR A 235 -23.20 -3.51 14.19
N TYR A 236 -22.93 -2.30 13.72
CA TYR A 236 -21.57 -1.75 13.72
C TYR A 236 -21.52 -0.23 13.69
N LYS A 237 -20.37 0.35 14.03
CA LYS A 237 -20.10 1.77 13.81
C LYS A 237 -19.41 1.93 12.47
N LYS A 238 -19.96 2.78 11.60
CA LYS A 238 -19.27 3.11 10.34
C LYS A 238 -17.94 3.76 10.68
N SER A 239 -16.85 3.17 10.20
CA SER A 239 -15.54 3.82 10.29
C SER A 239 -15.59 5.12 9.47
N MET A 240 -15.28 6.26 10.08
CA MET A 240 -15.21 7.55 9.36
C MET A 240 -14.04 7.63 8.38
N MET A 241 -13.17 6.61 8.29
CA MET A 241 -12.03 6.58 7.37
C MET A 241 -12.40 6.66 5.88
N GLY A 242 -13.68 6.45 5.52
CA GLY A 242 -14.18 6.58 4.13
C GLY A 242 -14.40 8.02 3.63
N ARG A 243 -14.32 9.05 4.50
CA ARG A 243 -14.27 10.46 4.08
C ARG A 243 -12.94 11.06 4.52
N GLY A 244 -11.95 10.99 3.63
CA GLY A 244 -10.84 11.93 3.64
C GLY A 244 -9.95 11.89 4.88
N MET A 245 -9.53 10.70 5.33
CA MET A 245 -8.16 10.62 5.83
C MET A 245 -7.26 10.72 4.59
N VAL A 246 -6.99 11.99 4.24
CA VAL A 246 -5.68 12.38 3.71
C VAL A 246 -4.68 11.54 4.51
N PRO A 247 -3.67 10.90 3.89
CA PRO A 247 -2.48 10.57 4.64
C PRO A 247 -2.16 11.79 5.53
N LEU A 248 -1.57 11.60 6.71
CA LEU A 248 -0.76 12.70 7.21
C LEU A 248 0.21 13.00 6.06
N ALA A 249 -0.13 13.98 5.23
CA ALA A 249 0.85 14.73 4.51
C ALA A 249 1.77 15.14 5.64
N GLN A 250 3.00 14.67 5.59
CA GLN A 250 4.07 15.31 6.30
C GLN A 250 4.15 16.72 5.71
N THR A 251 3.20 17.58 6.08
CA THR A 251 3.32 19.02 5.93
C THR A 251 4.32 19.41 7.01
N GLY A 252 5.59 19.18 6.70
CA GLY A 252 6.66 19.95 7.31
C GLY A 252 6.48 21.38 6.86
N SER A 253 5.61 22.13 7.54
CA SER A 253 5.70 23.59 7.55
C SER A 253 6.89 23.96 8.44
N GLY A 254 8.10 23.60 7.99
CA GLY A 254 9.31 24.30 8.39
C GLY A 254 9.47 25.43 7.40
N GLU A 255 9.32 26.67 7.86
CA GLU A 255 9.73 27.84 7.09
C GLU A 255 11.19 27.65 6.65
N SER A 256 11.39 27.30 5.39
CA SER A 256 12.65 27.56 4.69
C SER A 256 12.33 28.57 3.60
N SER A 257 13.01 29.70 3.65
CA SER A 257 12.98 30.72 2.62
C SER A 257 13.66 30.17 1.35
N ALA A 258 12.94 29.36 0.58
CA ALA A 258 13.33 29.00 -0.76
C ALA A 258 12.44 29.77 -1.73
N THR A 259 13.01 30.81 -2.33
CA THR A 259 12.47 31.49 -3.50
C THR A 259 12.02 30.45 -4.53
N LYS A 260 10.79 30.61 -5.06
CA LYS A 260 10.28 29.85 -6.21
C LYS A 260 11.35 29.82 -7.30
N GLY A 261 12.03 28.68 -7.43
CA GLY A 261 13.00 28.41 -8.49
C GLY A 261 12.27 28.34 -9.82
N GLN A 262 12.25 29.47 -10.51
CA GLN A 262 11.86 29.61 -11.89
C GLN A 262 12.85 28.76 -12.73
N LEU A 263 12.32 27.81 -13.50
CA LEU A 263 13.10 27.07 -14.51
C LEU A 263 13.76 28.09 -15.47
N PRO A 264 15.04 27.90 -15.87
CA PRO A 264 15.72 28.85 -16.74
C PRO A 264 15.10 28.80 -18.15
N THR A 265 14.36 29.85 -18.49
CA THR A 265 13.98 30.17 -19.87
C THR A 265 15.01 31.13 -20.45
N ALA A 266 15.43 30.86 -21.69
CA ALA A 266 16.36 31.68 -22.45
C ALA A 266 15.91 33.16 -22.54
N ASP A 267 16.90 34.04 -22.35
CA ASP A 267 16.84 35.48 -22.57
C ASP A 267 16.42 35.82 -24.01
N MET A 268 15.55 36.84 -24.15
CA MET A 268 15.63 37.91 -25.15
C MET A 268 14.53 38.97 -24.86
N GLY A 269 14.93 40.05 -24.17
CA GLY A 269 14.67 41.44 -24.59
C GLY A 269 13.28 42.11 -24.44
N ASN A 270 13.29 43.15 -23.59
CA ASN A 270 12.54 44.43 -23.61
C ASN A 270 11.15 44.60 -22.94
N THR A 271 11.17 45.53 -21.97
CA THR A 271 10.17 46.30 -21.19
C THR A 271 9.44 47.41 -22.00
N PRO A 272 8.59 48.29 -21.40
CA PRO A 272 7.42 48.12 -20.49
C PRO A 272 6.23 49.07 -20.84
N THR A 273 5.08 48.97 -20.15
CA THR A 273 4.13 50.09 -19.81
C THR A 273 3.00 49.51 -18.94
N GLU A 274 2.92 49.81 -17.64
CA GLU A 274 2.26 50.93 -16.92
C GLU A 274 0.73 50.81 -16.71
N GLN A 275 0.38 50.82 -15.41
CA GLN A 275 -0.79 51.45 -14.74
C GLN A 275 -2.22 50.94 -15.05
N ALA A 276 -3.19 50.85 -14.13
CA ALA A 276 -3.32 50.92 -12.66
C ALA A 276 -4.80 50.47 -12.34
N PRO A 277 -5.36 50.59 -11.11
CA PRO A 277 -6.12 49.52 -10.45
C PRO A 277 -7.64 49.77 -10.46
N MET A 278 -8.45 48.87 -9.87
CA MET A 278 -9.63 49.21 -9.03
C MET A 278 -10.31 47.97 -8.41
N ALA A 279 -10.30 47.98 -7.06
CA ALA A 279 -11.32 47.57 -6.08
C ALA A 279 -12.21 46.33 -6.29
N VAL A 280 -12.16 45.41 -5.32
CA VAL A 280 -13.33 44.60 -4.92
C VAL A 280 -13.43 44.53 -3.39
N ALA A 281 -14.68 44.64 -2.96
CA ALA A 281 -15.18 44.87 -1.61
C ALA A 281 -15.03 43.70 -0.62
N THR A 282 -15.09 44.09 0.64
CA THR A 282 -15.06 43.33 1.88
C THR A 282 -16.34 42.54 2.19
N THR A 283 -16.22 41.65 3.20
CA THR A 283 -17.23 40.86 3.96
C THR A 283 -17.43 39.43 3.42
N SER A 284 -17.38 38.34 4.20
CA SER A 284 -17.35 38.13 5.66
C SER A 284 -16.78 36.72 5.98
N THR A 285 -15.97 36.63 7.03
CA THR A 285 -15.45 35.39 7.64
C THR A 285 -16.29 35.00 8.86
N PRO A 286 -16.67 33.73 9.07
CA PRO A 286 -17.05 33.24 10.39
C PRO A 286 -15.82 32.68 11.13
N SER A 287 -15.71 33.12 12.37
CA SER A 287 -14.71 32.80 13.41
C SER A 287 -14.52 31.29 13.64
N MET A 288 -13.25 30.86 13.75
CA MET A 288 -12.89 29.64 14.48
C MET A 288 -12.62 30.03 15.94
N ASP A 289 -13.60 29.80 16.81
CA ASP A 289 -13.35 29.75 18.25
C ASP A 289 -12.89 28.35 18.64
N GLY A 290 -11.78 28.31 19.38
CA GLY A 290 -11.07 27.11 19.74
C GLY A 290 -11.86 26.17 20.64
N ASN A 291 -11.50 24.89 20.60
CA ASN A 291 -11.83 24.00 21.68
C ASN A 291 -10.59 23.23 22.12
N ALA A 292 -10.19 23.53 23.35
CA ALA A 292 -9.10 22.93 24.07
C ALA A 292 -9.37 21.45 24.37
N LEU A 293 -8.28 20.72 24.65
CA LEU A 293 -8.31 19.39 25.27
C LEU A 293 -9.26 19.38 26.48
N SER A 294 -10.21 18.45 26.49
CA SER A 294 -11.00 18.12 27.67
C SER A 294 -11.08 16.60 27.84
N THR A 295 -10.45 16.15 28.93
CA THR A 295 -10.67 14.84 29.56
C THR A 295 -12.02 14.84 30.29
N ASN A 296 -12.97 13.96 29.95
CA ASN A 296 -13.60 12.99 30.86
C ASN A 296 -14.86 12.31 30.28
N THR A 297 -14.89 11.00 30.47
CA THR A 297 -16.02 10.10 30.79
C THR A 297 -17.48 10.49 30.51
N SER A 298 -18.13 9.59 29.75
CA SER A 298 -19.54 9.16 29.80
C SER A 298 -20.63 10.22 29.61
N ARG A 299 -21.26 10.22 28.42
CA ARG A 299 -22.70 10.44 28.19
C ARG A 299 -23.09 10.04 26.75
N ASN A 300 -23.89 8.98 26.63
CA ASN A 300 -24.79 8.59 25.52
C ASN A 300 -24.21 8.45 24.09
N ASN A 301 -23.67 7.26 23.77
CA ASN A 301 -23.11 6.91 22.44
C ASN A 301 -23.96 5.94 21.59
N PHE A 302 -25.28 5.87 21.79
CA PHE A 302 -26.15 4.99 20.98
C PHE A 302 -26.55 5.58 19.60
N ALA A 303 -26.13 6.80 19.26
CA ALA A 303 -26.64 7.53 18.09
C ALA A 303 -25.98 7.19 16.73
N ASN A 304 -24.94 6.34 16.68
CA ASN A 304 -24.16 6.09 15.45
C ASN A 304 -23.97 4.60 15.10
N MET A 305 -24.79 3.70 15.66
CA MET A 305 -24.79 2.29 15.28
C MET A 305 -25.64 2.07 14.02
N ILE A 306 -25.05 1.46 13.01
CA ILE A 306 -25.74 0.97 11.82
C ILE A 306 -26.17 -0.47 12.07
N THR A 307 -27.43 -0.77 11.83
CA THR A 307 -27.97 -2.13 11.79
C THR A 307 -28.17 -2.55 10.34
N LEU A 308 -27.72 -3.75 9.98
CA LEU A 308 -27.92 -4.29 8.64
C LEU A 308 -29.40 -4.55 8.37
N SER A 309 -29.83 -4.31 7.13
CA SER A 309 -31.17 -4.72 6.68
C SER A 309 -31.23 -6.23 6.42
N ASP A 310 -32.43 -6.81 6.33
CA ASP A 310 -32.62 -8.21 5.94
C ASP A 310 -32.02 -8.52 4.56
N SER A 311 -32.04 -7.54 3.65
CA SER A 311 -31.40 -7.65 2.33
C SER A 311 -29.88 -7.72 2.46
N ASP A 312 -29.28 -6.90 3.33
CA ASP A 312 -27.84 -6.92 3.58
C ASP A 312 -27.41 -8.23 4.24
N ILE A 313 -28.18 -8.72 5.21
CA ILE A 313 -27.94 -10.01 5.87
C ILE A 313 -27.99 -11.13 4.82
N SER A 314 -29.00 -11.14 3.95
CA SER A 314 -29.13 -12.16 2.89
C SER A 314 -27.94 -12.12 1.92
N TYR A 315 -27.51 -10.91 1.51
CA TYR A 315 -26.35 -10.72 0.65
C TYR A 315 -25.04 -11.17 1.33
N SER A 316 -24.90 -10.88 2.63
CA SER A 316 -23.78 -11.33 3.47
C SER A 316 -23.64 -12.85 3.50
N TYR A 317 -24.72 -13.59 3.74
CA TYR A 317 -24.69 -15.06 3.74
C TYR A 317 -24.32 -15.65 2.38
N MET A 318 -24.75 -15.04 1.28
CA MET A 318 -24.37 -15.47 -0.08
C MET A 318 -22.87 -15.28 -0.32
N LEU A 319 -22.32 -14.11 0.02
CA LEU A 319 -20.89 -13.81 -0.13
C LEU A 319 -20.01 -14.75 0.73
N LYS A 320 -20.41 -15.00 1.98
CA LYS A 320 -19.76 -15.99 2.85
C LYS A 320 -19.69 -17.37 2.19
N ALA A 321 -20.80 -17.84 1.60
CA ALA A 321 -20.86 -19.16 0.98
C ALA A 321 -19.87 -19.25 -0.20
N GLN A 322 -19.80 -18.23 -1.05
CA GLN A 322 -18.89 -18.19 -2.20
C GLN A 322 -17.40 -18.15 -1.79
N TYR A 323 -17.07 -17.59 -0.63
CA TYR A 323 -15.70 -17.62 -0.11
C TYR A 323 -15.18 -19.05 0.12
N THR A 324 -16.09 -19.97 0.47
CA THR A 324 -15.77 -21.39 0.66
C THR A 324 -15.20 -22.00 -0.62
N ASP A 325 -15.88 -21.75 -1.74
CA ASP A 325 -15.46 -22.24 -3.06
C ASP A 325 -14.13 -21.61 -3.47
N TYR A 326 -14.00 -20.29 -3.29
CA TYR A 326 -12.76 -19.56 -3.58
C TYR A 326 -11.55 -20.17 -2.85
N ILE A 327 -11.62 -20.34 -1.53
CA ILE A 327 -10.52 -20.93 -0.75
C ILE A 327 -10.22 -22.36 -1.20
N ASN A 328 -11.26 -23.17 -1.40
CA ASN A 328 -11.10 -24.55 -1.80
C ASN A 328 -10.47 -24.68 -3.19
N ASP A 329 -10.73 -23.75 -4.11
CA ASP A 329 -10.19 -23.77 -5.47
C ASP A 329 -8.74 -23.31 -5.57
N LEU A 330 -8.26 -22.50 -4.63
CA LEU A 330 -6.85 -22.12 -4.56
C LEU A 330 -5.91 -23.30 -4.24
N LYS A 331 -6.46 -24.39 -3.66
CA LYS A 331 -5.73 -25.60 -3.22
C LYS A 331 -4.52 -25.26 -2.33
N LEU A 332 -4.70 -24.29 -1.44
CA LEU A 332 -3.64 -23.83 -0.53
C LEU A 332 -3.22 -24.94 0.44
N LYS A 333 -1.96 -24.89 0.88
CA LYS A 333 -1.39 -25.79 1.87
C LYS A 333 -0.66 -25.01 2.95
N ASP A 334 -0.69 -25.50 4.18
CA ASP A 334 0.19 -24.99 5.24
C ASP A 334 1.65 -25.46 5.04
N SER A 335 2.54 -25.05 5.94
CA SER A 335 3.96 -25.43 5.93
C SER A 335 4.21 -26.93 6.09
N ASN A 336 3.25 -27.68 6.65
CA ASN A 336 3.31 -29.14 6.81
C ASN A 336 2.73 -29.87 5.59
N GLY A 337 2.25 -29.15 4.58
CA GLY A 337 1.63 -29.71 3.37
C GLY A 337 0.17 -30.11 3.55
N LYS A 338 -0.47 -29.78 4.69
CA LYS A 338 -1.90 -30.02 4.92
C LYS A 338 -2.71 -29.06 4.03
N THR A 339 -3.63 -29.61 3.26
CA THR A 339 -4.55 -28.79 2.45
C THR A 339 -5.46 -27.95 3.34
N LEU A 340 -5.55 -26.67 3.02
CA LEU A 340 -6.40 -25.69 3.66
C LEU A 340 -7.72 -25.62 2.91
N THR A 341 -8.81 -25.94 3.61
CA THR A 341 -10.16 -26.01 3.04
C THR A 341 -11.18 -25.43 4.01
N LEU A 342 -12.29 -24.96 3.45
CA LEU A 342 -13.49 -24.58 4.16
C LEU A 342 -14.62 -25.58 3.88
N ASN A 343 -15.36 -25.94 4.93
CA ASN A 343 -16.63 -26.64 4.89
C ASN A 343 -17.75 -25.67 4.48
N SER A 344 -18.94 -26.20 4.16
CA SER A 344 -20.09 -25.39 3.74
C SER A 344 -20.57 -24.37 4.79
N ASP A 345 -20.26 -24.57 6.07
CA ASP A 345 -20.57 -23.62 7.15
C ASP A 345 -19.50 -22.53 7.34
N GLY A 346 -18.41 -22.59 6.57
CA GLY A 346 -17.27 -21.69 6.63
C GLY A 346 -16.22 -22.08 7.68
N THR A 347 -16.36 -23.21 8.38
CA THR A 347 -15.32 -23.78 9.28
C THR A 347 -14.33 -24.65 8.49
N GLY A 348 -13.26 -25.12 9.12
CA GLY A 348 -12.35 -26.11 8.51
C GLY A 348 -10.88 -25.77 8.73
N SER A 349 -10.00 -26.52 8.05
CA SER A 349 -8.55 -26.38 8.23
C SER A 349 -8.02 -24.98 7.88
N PHE A 350 -8.68 -24.26 6.96
CA PHE A 350 -8.31 -22.87 6.67
C PHE A 350 -8.68 -21.92 7.82
N MET A 351 -9.83 -22.09 8.48
CA MET A 351 -10.18 -21.30 9.66
C MET A 351 -9.18 -21.53 10.79
N ASP A 352 -8.82 -22.80 11.08
CA ASP A 352 -7.81 -23.14 12.09
C ASP A 352 -6.46 -22.49 11.78
N TYR A 353 -6.09 -22.48 10.49
CA TYR A 353 -4.86 -21.85 10.02
C TYR A 353 -4.89 -20.33 10.23
N VAL A 354 -5.98 -19.64 9.91
CA VAL A 354 -6.13 -18.19 10.18
C VAL A 354 -6.09 -17.92 11.68
N LYS A 355 -6.81 -18.70 12.49
CA LYS A 355 -6.78 -18.59 13.96
C LYS A 355 -5.36 -18.73 14.52
N SER A 356 -4.53 -19.61 13.94
CA SER A 356 -3.15 -19.81 14.40
C SER A 356 -2.31 -18.52 14.38
N TYR A 357 -2.57 -17.60 13.44
CA TYR A 357 -1.91 -16.29 13.41
C TYR A 357 -2.32 -15.40 14.59
N ILE A 358 -3.62 -15.38 14.92
CA ILE A 358 -4.14 -14.62 16.07
C ILE A 358 -3.63 -15.22 17.39
N ILE A 359 -3.58 -16.55 17.48
CA ILE A 359 -3.05 -17.28 18.64
C ILE A 359 -1.56 -16.96 18.84
N ALA A 360 -0.77 -16.98 17.76
CA ALA A 360 0.65 -16.63 17.80
C ALA A 360 0.84 -15.18 18.27
N ALA A 361 0.03 -14.25 17.76
CA ALA A 361 0.05 -12.85 18.16
C ALA A 361 -0.27 -12.64 19.64
N ALA A 362 -1.34 -13.28 20.14
CA ALA A 362 -1.75 -13.20 21.54
C ALA A 362 -0.68 -13.79 22.47
N ASN A 363 -0.11 -14.95 22.14
CA ASN A 363 0.97 -15.56 22.91
C ASN A 363 2.23 -14.69 22.93
N ARG A 364 2.63 -14.12 21.78
CA ARG A 364 3.76 -13.17 21.70
C ARG A 364 3.52 -11.96 22.59
N ALA A 365 2.35 -11.31 22.45
CA ALA A 365 1.98 -10.15 23.26
C ALA A 365 2.00 -10.46 24.76
N ALA A 366 1.45 -11.60 25.17
CA ALA A 366 1.49 -12.04 26.57
C ALA A 366 2.93 -12.28 27.06
N SER A 367 3.78 -12.90 26.25
CA SER A 367 5.20 -13.13 26.59
C SER A 367 6.02 -11.85 26.72
N GLU A 368 5.63 -10.80 25.99
CA GLU A 368 6.21 -9.46 26.03
C GLU A 368 5.61 -8.59 27.16
N GLY A 369 4.70 -9.14 27.96
CA GLY A 369 4.10 -8.47 29.13
C GLY A 369 2.86 -7.63 28.83
N THR A 370 2.28 -7.75 27.63
CA THR A 370 0.99 -7.10 27.31
C THR A 370 -0.14 -7.77 28.08
N ASP A 371 -0.98 -6.98 28.75
CA ASP A 371 -2.19 -7.48 29.40
C ASP A 371 -3.24 -7.87 28.34
N ILE A 372 -3.57 -9.16 28.30
CA ILE A 372 -4.56 -9.76 27.39
C ILE A 372 -5.79 -10.29 28.16
N SER A 373 -5.96 -9.90 29.42
CA SER A 373 -7.03 -10.42 30.28
C SER A 373 -8.43 -9.99 29.83
N SER A 374 -8.55 -8.87 29.11
CA SER A 374 -9.80 -8.38 28.54
C SER A 374 -10.24 -9.09 27.27
N ALA A 375 -9.37 -9.89 26.65
CA ALA A 375 -9.66 -10.64 25.44
C ALA A 375 -10.37 -11.97 25.80
N ASP A 376 -11.66 -11.88 26.06
CA ASP A 376 -12.53 -13.00 26.47
C ASP A 376 -12.75 -14.07 25.38
N PHE A 377 -12.40 -13.74 24.13
CA PHE A 377 -12.39 -14.67 22.99
C PHE A 377 -11.18 -15.61 22.96
N LEU A 378 -10.17 -15.45 23.83
CA LEU A 378 -8.98 -16.31 23.87
C LEU A 378 -9.23 -17.55 24.73
N ILE A 379 -8.98 -18.73 24.16
CA ILE A 379 -9.11 -20.01 24.86
C ILE A 379 -7.71 -20.47 25.30
N LYS A 380 -7.56 -20.68 26.61
CA LYS A 380 -6.27 -21.02 27.24
C LYS A 380 -6.26 -22.46 27.74
N ASP A 381 -5.10 -23.10 27.69
CA ASP A 381 -4.87 -24.37 28.37
C ASP A 381 -4.64 -24.19 29.88
N ALA A 382 -4.41 -25.29 30.60
CA ALA A 382 -4.16 -25.27 32.05
C ALA A 382 -2.89 -24.50 32.45
N ASN A 383 -1.96 -24.28 31.52
CA ASN A 383 -0.72 -23.53 31.74
C ASN A 383 -0.86 -22.05 31.39
N GLY A 384 -2.02 -21.61 30.91
CA GLY A 384 -2.26 -20.24 30.47
C GLY A 384 -1.80 -19.94 29.04
N THR A 385 -1.37 -20.95 28.28
CA THR A 385 -1.01 -20.81 26.86
C THR A 385 -2.29 -20.66 26.03
N ILE A 386 -2.34 -19.67 25.14
CA ILE A 386 -3.47 -19.53 24.21
C ILE A 386 -3.37 -20.67 23.19
N THR A 387 -4.44 -21.46 23.07
CA THR A 387 -4.50 -22.65 22.21
C THR A 387 -5.60 -22.58 21.16
N ASP A 388 -6.62 -21.74 21.36
CA ASP A 388 -7.67 -21.50 20.38
C ASP A 388 -8.27 -20.08 20.56
N VAL A 389 -9.10 -19.67 19.62
CA VAL A 389 -9.85 -18.42 19.59
C VAL A 389 -11.32 -18.75 19.34
N ASP A 390 -12.22 -18.23 20.16
CA ASP A 390 -13.64 -18.18 19.81
C ASP A 390 -13.78 -17.21 18.62
N TRP A 391 -13.97 -17.78 17.43
CA TRP A 391 -14.00 -17.04 16.18
C TRP A 391 -15.11 -15.98 16.16
N LYS A 392 -16.28 -16.31 16.70
CA LYS A 392 -17.43 -15.41 16.69
C LYS A 392 -17.22 -14.28 17.70
N ALA A 393 -16.74 -14.59 18.90
CA ALA A 393 -16.42 -13.59 19.90
C ALA A 393 -15.29 -12.66 19.44
N TYR A 394 -14.24 -13.20 18.80
CA TYR A 394 -13.15 -12.41 18.21
C TYR A 394 -13.66 -11.45 17.14
N ASN A 395 -14.47 -11.92 16.19
CA ASN A 395 -15.02 -11.06 15.14
C ASN A 395 -16.00 -10.03 15.69
N ALA A 396 -16.71 -10.32 16.78
CA ALA A 396 -17.54 -9.34 17.48
C ALA A 396 -16.69 -8.28 18.20
N HIS A 397 -15.57 -8.68 18.81
CA HIS A 397 -14.59 -7.78 19.45
C HIS A 397 -13.95 -6.81 18.44
N VAL A 398 -13.43 -7.35 17.34
CA VAL A 398 -12.84 -6.53 16.25
C VAL A 398 -13.91 -5.70 15.55
N SER A 399 -15.11 -6.28 15.39
CA SER A 399 -16.26 -5.72 14.70
C SER A 399 -16.03 -5.45 13.20
N ARG A 400 -17.13 -5.18 12.49
CA ARG A 400 -17.09 -4.76 11.09
C ARG A 400 -17.05 -3.23 10.99
N SER A 401 -16.47 -2.72 9.91
CA SER A 401 -16.37 -1.28 9.61
C SER A 401 -17.22 -0.84 8.43
N LYS A 402 -17.68 -1.79 7.61
CA LYS A 402 -18.31 -1.58 6.29
C LYS A 402 -19.55 -2.45 6.13
N ALA A 403 -20.54 -2.06 5.32
CA ALA A 403 -21.71 -2.89 4.99
C ALA A 403 -21.34 -4.05 4.02
N PRO A 404 -22.22 -5.06 3.83
CA PRO A 404 -22.01 -6.09 2.81
C PRO A 404 -21.88 -5.49 1.41
N GLY A 405 -20.87 -5.93 0.65
CA GLY A 405 -20.29 -5.12 -0.43
C GLY A 405 -19.31 -4.10 0.15
N ALA A 406 -18.39 -4.58 0.99
CA ALA A 406 -17.38 -3.78 1.68
C ALA A 406 -16.38 -3.11 0.72
N PHE A 407 -16.23 -3.64 -0.50
CA PHE A 407 -15.36 -3.13 -1.55
C PHE A 407 -16.15 -2.87 -2.82
N ASP A 408 -16.89 -3.87 -3.33
CA ASP A 408 -17.84 -3.66 -4.41
C ASP A 408 -19.21 -3.29 -3.82
N SER A 409 -19.33 -2.02 -3.43
CA SER A 409 -20.54 -1.51 -2.78
C SER A 409 -21.75 -1.67 -3.69
N ARG A 410 -22.85 -2.17 -3.15
CA ARG A 410 -24.15 -2.24 -3.84
C ARG A 410 -24.68 -0.88 -4.28
N ALA A 411 -24.16 0.22 -3.72
CA ALA A 411 -24.47 1.58 -4.14
C ALA A 411 -23.46 2.14 -5.16
N ASN A 412 -22.49 1.34 -5.61
CA ASN A 412 -21.44 1.70 -6.57
C ASN A 412 -20.64 2.97 -6.15
N ASP A 413 -20.46 3.15 -4.84
CA ASP A 413 -19.96 4.39 -4.23
C ASP A 413 -18.69 4.19 -3.37
N ALA A 414 -18.14 2.97 -3.32
CA ALA A 414 -16.90 2.70 -2.62
C ALA A 414 -15.67 3.28 -3.35
N GLY A 415 -14.56 3.41 -2.63
CA GLY A 415 -13.29 3.82 -3.23
C GLY A 415 -12.81 2.85 -4.31
N GLU A 416 -13.09 1.55 -4.13
CA GLU A 416 -12.75 0.49 -5.05
C GLU A 416 -13.65 0.51 -6.30
N ASN A 417 -14.95 0.78 -6.16
CA ASN A 417 -15.81 1.07 -7.33
C ASN A 417 -15.25 2.23 -8.15
N ASN A 418 -14.81 3.28 -7.46
CA ASN A 418 -14.21 4.45 -8.09
C ASN A 418 -12.86 4.15 -8.76
N LEU A 419 -12.04 3.26 -8.19
CA LEU A 419 -10.78 2.80 -8.80
C LEU A 419 -11.04 2.14 -10.16
N PHE A 420 -12.09 1.32 -10.24
CA PHE A 420 -12.47 0.56 -11.43
C PHE A 420 -13.36 1.33 -12.42
N GLY A 421 -13.60 2.62 -12.18
CA GLY A 421 -14.20 3.51 -13.15
C GLY A 421 -13.38 3.62 -14.45
N THR A 422 -13.88 4.39 -15.40
CA THR A 422 -13.25 4.61 -16.71
C THR A 422 -12.84 6.07 -16.87
N THR A 423 -12.31 6.43 -18.05
CA THR A 423 -12.03 7.83 -18.37
C THR A 423 -13.27 8.73 -18.32
N LYS A 424 -14.48 8.16 -18.44
CA LYS A 424 -15.75 8.91 -18.48
C LYS A 424 -16.72 8.56 -17.35
N LYS A 425 -16.55 7.42 -16.70
CA LYS A 425 -17.41 6.99 -15.58
C LYS A 425 -16.60 7.01 -14.30
N ASP A 426 -17.16 7.63 -13.27
CA ASP A 426 -16.46 7.76 -12.01
C ASP A 426 -16.30 6.40 -11.29
N SER A 427 -17.32 5.54 -11.36
CA SER A 427 -17.35 4.25 -10.68
C SER A 427 -17.95 3.15 -11.56
N GLU A 428 -17.46 1.93 -11.41
CA GLU A 428 -18.06 0.70 -11.94
C GLU A 428 -18.00 -0.41 -10.87
N HIS A 429 -18.90 -1.38 -10.97
CA HIS A 429 -18.76 -2.64 -10.23
C HIS A 429 -17.57 -3.43 -10.79
N PHE A 430 -17.01 -4.32 -9.99
CA PHE A 430 -15.88 -5.17 -10.40
C PHE A 430 -16.05 -6.63 -10.00
N THR A 431 -17.22 -6.97 -9.46
CA THR A 431 -17.68 -8.34 -9.24
C THR A 431 -19.06 -8.53 -9.88
N VAL A 432 -19.37 -9.76 -10.26
CA VAL A 432 -20.70 -10.11 -10.79
C VAL A 432 -21.78 -9.88 -9.72
N ASN A 433 -21.49 -10.20 -8.46
CA ASN A 433 -22.45 -10.01 -7.36
C ASN A 433 -22.75 -8.53 -7.11
N GLY A 434 -21.73 -7.67 -7.06
CA GLY A 434 -21.93 -6.23 -6.87
C GLY A 434 -22.90 -5.66 -7.90
N ALA A 435 -22.70 -6.02 -9.17
CA ALA A 435 -23.58 -5.61 -10.26
C ALA A 435 -24.98 -6.23 -10.21
N LEU A 436 -25.12 -7.52 -9.87
CA LEU A 436 -26.43 -8.18 -9.77
C LEU A 436 -27.28 -7.65 -8.62
N PHE A 437 -26.64 -7.17 -7.56
CA PHE A 437 -27.28 -6.66 -6.35
C PHE A 437 -27.16 -5.13 -6.22
N ASP A 438 -26.87 -4.43 -7.32
CA ASP A 438 -26.86 -2.97 -7.40
C ASP A 438 -28.19 -2.39 -6.91
N THR A 439 -28.11 -1.34 -6.10
CA THR A 439 -29.23 -0.65 -5.45
C THR A 439 -29.49 0.75 -6.01
N THR A 440 -28.72 1.17 -7.01
CA THR A 440 -28.88 2.45 -7.70
C THR A 440 -29.92 2.34 -8.82
N ASP A 441 -30.40 3.49 -9.32
CA ASP A 441 -31.32 3.51 -10.47
C ASP A 441 -30.56 3.31 -11.79
N ILE A 442 -30.37 2.03 -12.13
CA ILE A 442 -29.71 1.57 -13.36
C ILE A 442 -30.71 1.14 -14.45
N SER A 443 -31.99 1.48 -14.30
CA SER A 443 -33.07 1.03 -15.18
C SER A 443 -32.85 1.36 -16.67
N ALA A 444 -32.11 2.43 -16.97
CA ALA A 444 -31.82 2.88 -18.33
C ALA A 444 -30.50 2.33 -18.91
N THR A 445 -29.54 1.92 -18.10
CA THR A 445 -28.17 1.59 -18.54
C THR A 445 -27.71 0.17 -18.17
N GLY A 446 -28.40 -0.49 -17.25
CA GLY A 446 -27.90 -1.70 -16.58
C GLY A 446 -26.70 -1.41 -15.66
N PRO A 447 -26.29 -2.39 -14.83
CA PRO A 447 -25.12 -2.25 -13.99
C PRO A 447 -23.86 -2.32 -14.86
N ALA A 448 -22.92 -1.41 -14.64
CA ALA A 448 -21.65 -1.42 -15.35
C ALA A 448 -20.62 -2.25 -14.57
N ILE A 449 -20.07 -3.27 -15.20
CA ILE A 449 -18.95 -4.06 -14.67
C ILE A 449 -17.68 -3.66 -15.41
N ALA A 450 -16.63 -3.36 -14.65
CA ALA A 450 -15.33 -3.01 -15.16
C ALA A 450 -14.75 -4.12 -16.04
N ASN A 451 -13.88 -3.73 -16.97
CA ASN A 451 -13.24 -4.66 -17.88
C ASN A 451 -12.46 -5.74 -17.10
N HIS A 452 -12.78 -7.01 -17.34
CA HIS A 452 -12.16 -8.15 -16.64
C HIS A 452 -10.62 -8.17 -16.74
N HIS A 453 -10.04 -7.67 -17.84
CA HIS A 453 -8.59 -7.55 -17.96
C HIS A 453 -8.02 -6.51 -16.98
N ILE A 454 -8.73 -5.39 -16.75
CA ILE A 454 -8.33 -4.38 -15.77
C ILE A 454 -8.46 -4.90 -14.34
N ILE A 455 -9.53 -5.65 -14.04
CA ILE A 455 -9.71 -6.32 -12.74
C ILE A 455 -8.54 -7.28 -12.49
N LYS A 456 -8.24 -8.14 -13.48
CA LYS A 456 -7.08 -9.05 -13.44
C LYS A 456 -5.79 -8.29 -13.14
N MET A 457 -5.52 -7.19 -13.85
CA MET A 457 -4.31 -6.36 -13.70
C MET A 457 -4.15 -5.70 -12.32
N MET A 458 -5.18 -5.69 -11.48
CA MET A 458 -5.14 -5.12 -10.13
C MET A 458 -5.09 -6.17 -9.02
N ASN A 459 -5.06 -7.47 -9.36
CA ASN A 459 -5.04 -8.55 -8.38
C ASN A 459 -3.74 -9.39 -8.47
N PRO A 460 -2.87 -9.41 -7.44
CA PRO A 460 -1.63 -10.18 -7.43
C PRO A 460 -1.84 -11.70 -7.54
N MET A 461 -2.99 -12.22 -7.14
CA MET A 461 -3.31 -13.66 -7.22
C MET A 461 -3.30 -14.19 -8.66
N ASN A 462 -3.53 -13.32 -9.66
CA ASN A 462 -3.46 -13.66 -11.08
C ASN A 462 -2.03 -13.75 -11.65
N TYR A 463 -1.04 -13.25 -10.91
CA TYR A 463 0.35 -13.13 -11.38
C TYR A 463 1.36 -13.92 -10.53
N LEU A 464 1.02 -14.26 -9.28
CA LEU A 464 1.84 -15.15 -8.47
C LEU A 464 1.95 -16.54 -9.13
N GLY A 465 3.19 -16.90 -9.51
CA GLY A 465 3.50 -18.15 -10.22
C GLY A 465 3.20 -18.11 -11.73
N ASN A 466 2.79 -16.95 -12.27
CA ASN A 466 2.60 -16.77 -13.70
C ASN A 466 3.97 -16.70 -14.40
N THR A 467 4.20 -17.57 -15.39
CA THR A 467 5.47 -17.66 -16.12
C THR A 467 5.81 -16.43 -16.96
N GLY A 468 4.82 -15.58 -17.26
CA GLY A 468 5.01 -14.30 -17.93
C GLY A 468 5.40 -13.16 -17.00
N ALA A 469 5.40 -13.38 -15.67
CA ALA A 469 5.83 -12.42 -14.67
C ALA A 469 7.13 -12.88 -13.99
N THR A 470 7.98 -11.93 -13.64
CA THR A 470 9.12 -12.13 -12.75
C THR A 470 8.68 -11.74 -11.35
N ASN A 471 8.27 -12.72 -10.54
CA ASN A 471 7.83 -12.46 -9.18
C ASN A 471 9.02 -12.14 -8.25
N ALA A 472 8.81 -11.23 -7.29
CA ALA A 472 9.70 -11.02 -6.16
C ALA A 472 9.90 -12.32 -5.37
N LYS A 473 11.07 -12.45 -4.71
CA LYS A 473 11.42 -13.71 -4.00
C LYS A 473 11.16 -13.65 -2.51
N TYR A 474 11.02 -12.44 -1.95
CA TYR A 474 10.91 -12.20 -0.52
C TYR A 474 9.69 -11.31 -0.24
N TYR A 475 8.84 -11.74 0.69
CA TYR A 475 7.61 -11.03 1.07
C TYR A 475 7.58 -10.86 2.59
N TYR A 476 7.41 -9.62 3.04
CA TYR A 476 7.11 -9.26 4.42
C TYR A 476 5.68 -8.72 4.46
N ILE A 477 4.79 -9.44 5.13
CA ILE A 477 3.35 -9.15 5.16
C ILE A 477 2.91 -9.00 6.61
N ARG A 478 2.17 -7.93 6.91
CA ARG A 478 1.59 -7.71 8.23
C ARG A 478 0.13 -7.31 8.13
N TYR A 479 -0.70 -7.82 9.03
CA TYR A 479 -2.10 -7.37 9.18
C TYR A 479 -2.51 -7.43 10.66
N GLY A 480 -2.81 -6.29 11.26
CA GLY A 480 -3.02 -6.24 12.71
C GLY A 480 -4.30 -6.97 13.15
N THR A 481 -4.30 -7.58 14.34
CA THR A 481 -5.46 -8.35 14.84
C THR A 481 -6.66 -7.48 15.23
N ALA A 482 -6.50 -6.15 15.27
CA ALA A 482 -7.60 -5.21 15.49
C ALA A 482 -7.96 -4.40 14.22
N ASP A 483 -7.41 -4.76 13.06
CA ASP A 483 -7.75 -4.13 11.78
C ASP A 483 -8.98 -4.79 11.13
N SER A 484 -10.01 -4.00 10.84
CA SER A 484 -11.26 -4.44 10.20
C SER A 484 -11.52 -3.81 8.83
N ASN A 485 -10.50 -3.22 8.20
CA ASN A 485 -10.62 -2.60 6.89
C ASN A 485 -10.76 -3.63 5.75
N THR A 486 -10.22 -4.84 5.94
CA THR A 486 -10.55 -6.05 5.17
C THR A 486 -10.67 -7.25 6.10
N SER A 487 -10.86 -8.45 5.55
CA SER A 487 -10.70 -9.69 6.31
C SER A 487 -9.22 -9.99 6.51
N ILE A 488 -8.85 -10.42 7.73
CA ILE A 488 -7.50 -10.92 8.06
C ILE A 488 -7.05 -12.06 7.13
N SER A 489 -7.99 -12.77 6.52
CA SER A 489 -7.71 -13.86 5.58
C SER A 489 -7.11 -13.38 4.26
N ILE A 490 -7.38 -12.16 3.79
CA ILE A 490 -6.89 -11.66 2.50
C ILE A 490 -5.34 -11.66 2.42
N PRO A 491 -4.61 -10.97 3.32
CA PRO A 491 -3.16 -11.03 3.31
C PRO A 491 -2.64 -12.45 3.56
N ILE A 492 -3.34 -13.26 4.39
CA ILE A 492 -2.97 -14.65 4.66
C ILE A 492 -3.02 -15.49 3.38
N VAL A 493 -4.09 -15.39 2.59
CA VAL A 493 -4.25 -16.10 1.32
C VAL A 493 -3.11 -15.77 0.35
N VAL A 494 -2.80 -14.48 0.18
CA VAL A 494 -1.73 -14.04 -0.72
C VAL A 494 -0.37 -14.56 -0.25
N GLY A 495 -0.08 -14.43 1.04
CA GLY A 495 1.17 -14.94 1.63
C GLY A 495 1.30 -16.45 1.53
N THR A 496 0.25 -17.21 1.84
CA THR A 496 0.25 -18.68 1.73
C THR A 496 0.40 -19.14 0.28
N LYS A 497 -0.24 -18.45 -0.68
CA LYS A 497 -0.03 -18.73 -2.10
C LYS A 497 1.43 -18.56 -2.50
N ALA A 498 2.07 -17.45 -2.07
CA ALA A 498 3.48 -17.22 -2.31
C ALA A 498 4.37 -18.29 -1.65
N GLN A 499 4.06 -18.72 -0.42
CA GLN A 499 4.76 -19.83 0.25
C GLN A 499 4.63 -21.15 -0.53
N ASN A 500 3.43 -21.49 -1.02
CA ASN A 500 3.18 -22.70 -1.79
C ASN A 500 3.94 -22.73 -3.13
N LEU A 501 4.28 -21.55 -3.66
CA LEU A 501 5.13 -21.39 -4.85
C LEU A 501 6.63 -21.42 -4.52
N GLY A 502 7.01 -21.54 -3.24
CA GLY A 502 8.40 -21.63 -2.79
C GLY A 502 9.07 -20.27 -2.54
N TYR A 503 8.31 -19.18 -2.47
CA TYR A 503 8.86 -17.87 -2.12
C TYR A 503 9.07 -17.74 -0.60
N SER A 504 10.01 -16.87 -0.23
CA SER A 504 10.32 -16.61 1.18
C SER A 504 9.33 -15.60 1.74
N VAL A 505 8.40 -16.05 2.59
CA VAL A 505 7.36 -15.19 3.16
C VAL A 505 7.51 -15.11 4.68
N ASN A 506 7.71 -13.90 5.18
CA ASN A 506 7.58 -13.56 6.59
C ASN A 506 6.23 -12.85 6.77
N MET A 507 5.25 -13.57 7.33
CA MET A 507 3.89 -13.07 7.50
C MET A 507 3.45 -13.23 8.94
N GLU A 508 2.90 -12.16 9.52
CA GLU A 508 2.42 -12.15 10.91
C GLU A 508 1.18 -11.26 11.03
N THR A 509 0.42 -11.45 12.11
CA THR A 509 -0.71 -10.60 12.46
C THR A 509 -0.50 -9.94 13.82
N PRO A 510 0.18 -8.77 13.91
CA PRO A 510 0.54 -8.20 15.20
C PRO A 510 -0.66 -7.85 16.09
N TRP A 511 -0.53 -8.12 17.39
CA TRP A 511 -1.60 -8.02 18.37
C TRP A 511 -2.09 -6.59 18.58
N GLU A 512 -3.42 -6.38 18.56
CA GLU A 512 -4.09 -5.10 18.85
C GLU A 512 -3.59 -3.92 17.98
N ILE A 513 -3.01 -4.24 16.82
CA ILE A 513 -2.67 -3.24 15.80
C ILE A 513 -3.91 -3.02 14.93
N GLY A 514 -4.35 -1.77 14.83
CA GLY A 514 -5.40 -1.34 13.90
C GLY A 514 -4.84 -1.02 12.50
N HIS A 515 -5.62 -0.32 11.66
CA HIS A 515 -5.25 -0.03 10.28
C HIS A 515 -4.08 0.96 10.14
N ARG A 516 -2.84 0.45 10.16
CA ARG A 516 -1.60 1.21 10.00
C ARG A 516 -0.44 0.31 9.57
N GLY A 517 0.67 0.93 9.14
CA GLY A 517 1.94 0.26 8.84
C GLY A 517 3.11 0.92 9.55
N ASP A 518 4.33 0.48 9.20
CA ASP A 518 5.59 1.09 9.64
C ASP A 518 5.79 1.20 11.18
N TYR A 519 5.07 0.39 11.98
CA TYR A 519 5.10 0.45 13.45
C TYR A 519 6.24 -0.34 14.12
N ASN A 520 6.97 -1.17 13.37
CA ASN A 520 8.15 -1.90 13.87
C ASN A 520 9.29 -1.86 12.83
N LEU A 521 9.90 -0.68 12.69
CA LEU A 521 10.93 -0.44 11.68
C LEU A 521 12.17 -1.29 11.91
N GLU A 522 12.61 -1.48 13.16
CA GLU A 522 13.81 -2.27 13.44
C GLU A 522 13.67 -3.72 12.94
N GLU A 523 12.59 -4.41 13.31
CA GLU A 523 12.31 -5.77 12.85
C GLU A 523 12.20 -5.86 11.32
N MET A 524 11.51 -4.88 10.71
CA MET A 524 11.34 -4.81 9.26
C MET A 524 12.68 -4.64 8.52
N PHE A 525 13.53 -3.71 8.96
CA PHE A 525 14.84 -3.47 8.35
C PHE A 525 15.85 -4.59 8.64
N ASP A 526 15.74 -5.26 9.79
CA ASP A 526 16.50 -6.48 10.07
C ASP A 526 16.13 -7.62 9.12
N TRP A 527 14.83 -7.81 8.86
CA TRP A 527 14.38 -8.77 7.86
C TRP A 527 14.87 -8.43 6.45
N MET A 528 14.83 -7.16 6.04
CA MET A 528 15.33 -6.72 4.73
C MET A 528 16.84 -6.97 4.60
N ASP A 529 17.63 -6.59 5.61
CA ASP A 529 19.07 -6.83 5.63
C ASP A 529 19.42 -8.32 5.54
N ASN A 530 18.65 -9.15 6.25
CA ASN A 530 18.81 -10.60 6.22
C ASN A 530 18.46 -11.18 4.85
N SER A 531 17.39 -10.69 4.22
CA SER A 531 16.97 -11.12 2.87
C SER A 531 18.04 -10.76 1.82
N VAL A 532 18.58 -9.55 1.87
CA VAL A 532 19.69 -9.10 1.02
C VAL A 532 20.97 -9.90 1.26
N SER A 533 21.21 -10.33 2.49
CA SER A 533 22.36 -11.17 2.83
C SER A 533 22.17 -12.62 2.37
N ASP A 534 20.99 -13.20 2.57
CA ASP A 534 20.63 -14.55 2.14
C ASP A 534 20.65 -14.71 0.62
N ALA A 535 20.35 -13.65 -0.14
CA ALA A 535 20.49 -13.64 -1.59
C ALA A 535 21.97 -13.66 -2.05
N ARG A 536 22.90 -13.18 -1.22
CA ARG A 536 24.35 -13.23 -1.48
C ARG A 536 24.97 -14.58 -1.07
N MET A 537 24.29 -15.38 -0.24
CA MET A 537 24.83 -16.64 0.26
C MET A 537 24.93 -17.69 -0.86
N ASN A 538 26.08 -18.36 -0.93
CA ASN A 538 26.28 -19.50 -1.81
C ASN A 538 25.19 -20.58 -1.56
N PRO A 539 24.59 -21.18 -2.62
CA PRO A 539 23.51 -22.16 -2.47
C PRO A 539 23.84 -23.34 -1.54
N THR A 540 25.08 -23.83 -1.56
CA THR A 540 25.54 -24.91 -0.67
C THR A 540 25.57 -24.47 0.79
N VAL A 541 26.04 -23.24 1.06
CA VAL A 541 26.06 -22.67 2.42
C VAL A 541 24.64 -22.40 2.91
N LYS A 542 23.74 -21.95 2.02
CA LYS A 542 22.32 -21.75 2.32
C LYS A 542 21.63 -23.07 2.70
N ALA A 543 21.91 -24.15 1.96
CA ALA A 543 21.39 -25.47 2.27
C ALA A 543 21.86 -25.99 3.63
N ILE A 544 23.12 -25.74 4.00
CA ILE A 544 23.66 -26.10 5.33
C ILE A 544 23.00 -25.26 6.43
N LYS A 545 22.89 -23.94 6.26
CA LYS A 545 22.22 -23.05 7.23
C LYS A 545 20.77 -23.48 7.48
N ASN A 546 20.03 -23.83 6.43
CA ASN A 546 18.66 -24.29 6.55
C ASN A 546 18.56 -25.61 7.31
N LYS A 547 19.42 -26.59 7.01
CA LYS A 547 19.48 -27.85 7.78
C LYS A 547 19.84 -27.64 9.25
N LEU A 548 20.72 -26.69 9.56
CA LEU A 548 21.08 -26.39 10.95
C LEU A 548 19.90 -25.79 11.73
N LYS A 549 19.07 -24.95 11.10
CA LYS A 549 17.82 -24.42 11.70
C LYS A 549 16.75 -25.48 11.96
N GLU A 550 16.84 -26.64 11.30
CA GLU A 550 15.93 -27.77 11.57
C GLU A 550 16.44 -28.66 12.73
N ILE A 551 17.72 -28.51 13.11
CA ILE A 551 18.40 -29.32 14.14
C ILE A 551 18.48 -28.60 15.49
N PHE A 552 18.58 -27.26 15.46
CA PHE A 552 18.65 -26.38 16.62
C PHE A 552 17.44 -25.47 16.65
#